data_AF-A0A7C1E7E7-F1
#
_entry.id   AF-A0A7C1E7E7-F1
#
_cell.length_a   1.000
_cell.length_b   1.000
_cell.length_c   1.000
_cell.angle_alpha   90.00
_cell.angle_beta   90.00
_cell.angle_gamma   90.00
#
_symmetry.space_group_name_H-M   'P 1'
#
loop_
_entity.id
_entity.type
_entity.pdbx_description
1 polymer ?
#
loop_
_entity_poly.entity_id
_entity_poly.type
_entity_poly.pdbx_seq_one_letter_code
_entity_poly.pdbx_strand_id
1 'polypeptide(L)'
;MRFVRVSLWCGLALLCIILLTVVQAHVPITTGDNEAIETATHIHDPLKSWAVYAELREGGVVNYFEFEMEQGQRLRLSLFTPRESAFTPGLVVMGSGIEPQGTVPEFVTVPAGLDARVIEGQRPDQGSYEPFTPSALYEVADLDTTVTTAGTYYVAVYEPTNGGRYGLAVGYREEFTLVEWIRVPLDVIGVRRWEGQAWTVILAPLFAIVIPGFALLFWQRRTMRTHDWLGCLAAFLYIGSGGITLTQMGIAVSLAPVTGAVIITLILALLPITVGMLLLRLALRVHASVAAKERVGIAILGIIGLFIWAGLVIGPILALLTSILPERSTVNL
;
A
#
# COMPACT_ATOMS: atom_id res chain seq x y z
N MET A 1 -19.04 -18.66 24.79
CA MET A 1 -19.22 -17.19 24.88
C MET A 1 -17.99 -16.46 25.42
N ARG A 2 -17.30 -16.93 26.48
CA ARG A 2 -16.08 -16.28 27.01
C ARG A 2 -14.96 -16.11 25.98
N PHE A 3 -14.66 -17.16 25.20
CA PHE A 3 -13.59 -17.12 24.18
C PHE A 3 -13.83 -16.11 23.05
N VAL A 4 -15.08 -15.98 22.58
CA VAL A 4 -15.45 -15.01 21.54
C VAL A 4 -15.35 -13.58 22.06
N ARG A 5 -15.77 -13.33 23.30
CA ARG A 5 -15.59 -12.02 23.93
C ARG A 5 -14.11 -11.66 24.07
N VAL A 6 -13.27 -12.58 24.52
CA VAL A 6 -11.82 -12.33 24.67
C VAL A 6 -11.16 -12.05 23.32
N SER A 7 -11.43 -12.85 22.28
CA SER A 7 -10.89 -12.57 20.93
C SER A 7 -11.38 -11.23 20.35
N LEU A 8 -12.63 -10.84 20.62
CA LEU A 8 -13.15 -9.55 20.16
C LEU A 8 -12.46 -8.37 20.86
N TRP A 9 -12.24 -8.48 22.18
CA TRP A 9 -11.52 -7.46 22.96
C TRP A 9 -10.03 -7.39 22.57
N CYS A 10 -9.38 -8.52 22.30
CA CYS A 10 -8.01 -8.54 21.79
C CYS A 10 -7.92 -7.92 20.39
N GLY A 11 -8.88 -8.23 19.50
CA GLY A 11 -8.94 -7.61 18.17
C GLY A 11 -9.20 -6.11 18.23
N LEU A 12 -10.07 -5.65 19.14
CA LEU A 12 -10.34 -4.23 19.38
C LEU A 12 -9.13 -3.52 19.98
N ALA A 13 -8.44 -4.14 20.95
CA ALA A 13 -7.23 -3.59 21.53
C ALA A 13 -6.10 -3.49 20.50
N LEU A 14 -5.95 -4.51 19.63
CA LEU A 14 -4.96 -4.51 18.55
C LEU A 14 -5.31 -3.48 17.46
N LEU A 15 -6.59 -3.31 17.13
CA LEU A 15 -7.06 -2.24 16.26
C LEU A 15 -6.77 -0.86 16.88
N CYS A 16 -7.02 -0.66 18.16
CA CYS A 16 -6.67 0.58 18.85
C CYS A 16 -5.15 0.82 18.84
N ILE A 17 -4.33 -0.22 19.00
CA ILE A 17 -2.86 -0.10 18.92
C ILE A 17 -2.41 0.30 17.51
N ILE A 18 -3.02 -0.24 16.45
CA ILE A 18 -2.70 0.12 15.06
C ILE A 18 -3.19 1.51 14.70
N LEU A 19 -4.34 1.93 15.21
CA LEU A 19 -4.84 3.30 15.07
C LEU A 19 -3.98 4.31 15.85
N LEU A 20 -3.19 3.86 16.83
CA LEU A 20 -2.25 4.67 17.62
C LEU A 20 -0.82 4.64 17.07
N THR A 21 -0.48 3.71 16.16
CA THR A 21 0.80 3.75 15.45
C THR A 21 0.72 4.79 14.34
N VAL A 22 1.59 5.79 14.41
CA VAL A 22 1.90 6.74 13.34
C VAL A 22 2.36 5.89 12.14
N VAL A 23 1.49 5.81 11.13
CA VAL A 23 1.68 4.95 9.96
C VAL A 23 2.64 5.66 9.02
N GLN A 24 3.93 5.26 9.05
CA GLN A 24 4.93 5.61 8.02
C GLN A 24 4.52 4.96 6.70
N ALA A 25 3.47 5.49 6.09
CA ALA A 25 3.05 5.14 4.75
C ALA A 25 3.05 6.41 3.91
N HIS A 26 3.25 6.18 2.61
CA HIS A 26 3.18 7.22 1.62
C HIS A 26 1.85 7.10 0.89
N VAL A 27 1.23 8.23 0.53
CA VAL A 27 0.04 8.22 -0.33
C VAL A 27 0.47 8.15 -1.80
N PRO A 28 -0.02 7.17 -2.60
CA PRO A 28 0.39 7.00 -3.98
C PRO A 28 -0.15 8.10 -4.90
N ILE A 29 0.69 8.62 -5.80
CA ILE A 29 0.32 9.56 -6.88
C ILE A 29 0.57 8.91 -8.25
N THR A 30 -0.39 9.04 -9.16
CA THR A 30 -0.22 8.69 -10.59
C THR A 30 0.29 9.90 -11.37
N THR A 31 1.36 9.73 -12.14
CA THR A 31 1.89 10.76 -13.06
C THR A 31 1.21 10.73 -14.42
N GLY A 32 1.20 11.89 -15.09
CA GLY A 32 0.85 12.02 -16.51
C GLY A 32 2.10 12.03 -17.38
N ASP A 33 2.04 12.74 -18.51
CA ASP A 33 3.22 13.04 -19.34
C ASP A 33 4.01 14.20 -18.72
N ASN A 34 4.97 13.88 -17.85
CA ASN A 34 5.75 14.86 -17.09
C ASN A 34 7.20 14.97 -17.56
N GLU A 35 7.44 14.81 -18.87
CA GLU A 35 8.78 14.81 -19.47
C GLU A 35 9.31 16.20 -19.85
N ALA A 36 8.56 17.26 -19.52
CA ALA A 36 8.98 18.65 -19.69
C ALA A 36 8.66 19.48 -18.43
N ILE A 37 9.33 20.62 -18.27
CA ILE A 37 9.08 21.54 -17.15
C ILE A 37 7.64 22.06 -17.17
N GLU A 38 7.11 22.36 -18.35
CA GLU A 38 5.76 22.89 -18.54
C GLU A 38 4.66 21.86 -18.21
N THR A 39 5.02 20.58 -18.17
CA THR A 39 4.12 19.47 -17.85
C THR A 39 4.52 18.75 -16.56
N ALA A 40 5.36 19.38 -15.74
CA ALA A 40 5.82 18.82 -14.47
C ALA A 40 4.62 18.40 -13.61
N THR A 41 4.72 17.24 -12.98
CA THR A 41 3.65 16.76 -12.09
C THR A 41 3.64 17.61 -10.82
N HIS A 42 2.57 18.35 -10.61
CA HIS A 42 2.39 19.17 -9.41
C HIS A 42 2.10 18.31 -8.18
N ILE A 43 2.94 18.42 -7.14
CA ILE A 43 2.76 17.75 -5.85
C ILE A 43 2.10 18.74 -4.87
N HIS A 44 0.84 18.48 -4.53
CA HIS A 44 0.11 19.27 -3.55
C HIS A 44 0.59 18.98 -2.13
N ASP A 45 0.82 20.02 -1.33
CA ASP A 45 1.35 19.90 0.04
C ASP A 45 2.62 19.01 0.11
N PRO A 46 3.78 19.53 -0.31
CA PRO A 46 5.03 18.76 -0.35
C PRO A 46 5.57 18.37 1.03
N LEU A 47 4.92 18.82 2.13
CA LEU A 47 5.28 18.39 3.47
C LEU A 47 4.54 17.11 3.86
N LYS A 48 3.38 16.81 3.25
CA LYS A 48 2.70 15.53 3.42
C LYS A 48 3.51 14.42 2.75
N SER A 49 3.53 13.25 3.37
CA SER A 49 4.23 12.06 2.92
C SER A 49 3.55 11.44 1.71
N TRP A 50 4.00 11.81 0.52
CA TRP A 50 3.57 11.26 -0.76
C TRP A 50 4.57 10.23 -1.27
N ALA A 51 4.12 9.30 -2.12
CA ALA A 51 4.99 8.46 -2.95
C ALA A 51 4.46 8.46 -4.37
N VAL A 52 5.30 8.84 -5.30
CA VAL A 52 5.06 8.64 -6.72
C VAL A 52 5.61 7.27 -7.09
N TYR A 53 4.86 6.46 -7.84
CA TYR A 53 5.35 5.23 -8.45
C TYR A 53 5.30 5.38 -9.97
N ALA A 54 6.47 5.49 -10.59
CA ALA A 54 6.61 5.85 -12.00
C ALA A 54 7.70 5.02 -12.70
N GLU A 55 7.91 5.29 -13.98
CA GLU A 55 8.84 4.58 -14.85
C GLU A 55 9.50 5.58 -15.81
N LEU A 56 10.84 5.51 -15.91
CA LEU A 56 11.56 6.11 -17.03
C LEU A 56 11.58 5.09 -18.17
N ARG A 57 10.98 5.44 -19.31
CA ARG A 57 10.79 4.51 -20.43
C ARG A 57 12.11 4.05 -21.04
N GLU A 58 13.10 4.93 -21.08
CA GLU A 58 14.44 4.69 -21.58
C GLU A 58 15.44 5.67 -20.94
N GLY A 59 16.73 5.44 -21.15
CA GLY A 59 17.77 6.37 -20.70
C GLY A 59 17.70 7.70 -21.44
N GLY A 60 18.04 8.78 -20.75
CA GLY A 60 17.99 10.15 -21.27
C GLY A 60 16.60 10.79 -21.19
N VAL A 61 15.56 10.04 -20.80
CA VAL A 61 14.25 10.60 -20.45
C VAL A 61 14.27 11.12 -19.02
N VAL A 62 13.56 12.21 -18.78
CA VAL A 62 13.47 12.89 -17.48
C VAL A 62 12.00 12.96 -17.06
N ASN A 63 11.72 12.81 -15.77
CA ASN A 63 10.41 13.09 -15.22
C ASN A 63 10.52 14.27 -14.25
N TYR A 64 9.72 15.31 -14.49
CA TYR A 64 9.71 16.54 -13.70
C TYR A 64 8.53 16.55 -12.73
N PHE A 65 8.81 17.06 -11.55
CA PHE A 65 7.85 17.30 -10.47
C PHE A 65 8.02 18.74 -9.99
N GLU A 66 6.92 19.39 -9.66
CA GLU A 66 6.94 20.76 -9.13
C GLU A 66 6.12 20.87 -7.86
N PHE A 67 6.53 21.77 -6.96
CA PHE A 67 5.80 22.08 -5.73
C PHE A 67 6.24 23.43 -5.15
N GLU A 68 5.35 24.04 -4.36
CA GLU A 68 5.63 25.30 -3.65
C GLU A 68 6.12 25.01 -2.23
N MET A 69 7.20 25.68 -1.82
CA MET A 69 7.75 25.60 -0.47
C MET A 69 7.91 26.99 0.14
N GLU A 70 7.77 27.08 1.46
CA GLU A 70 8.05 28.29 2.23
C GLU A 70 9.42 28.23 2.92
N GLN A 71 9.99 29.40 3.20
CA GLN A 71 11.23 29.51 3.96
C GLN A 71 11.10 28.83 5.34
N GLY A 72 12.09 28.01 5.70
CA GLY A 72 12.15 27.26 6.95
C GLY A 72 11.45 25.90 6.90
N GLN A 73 10.73 25.57 5.82
CA GLN A 73 10.17 24.24 5.62
C GLN A 73 11.26 23.22 5.28
N ARG A 74 11.04 21.95 5.63
CA ARG A 74 11.99 20.86 5.34
C ARG A 74 11.64 20.19 4.01
N LEU A 75 12.56 20.24 3.04
CA LEU A 75 12.47 19.46 1.82
C LEU A 75 13.04 18.07 2.08
N ARG A 76 12.15 17.06 2.11
CA ARG A 76 12.51 15.65 2.26
C ARG A 76 12.17 14.92 0.95
N LEU A 77 13.17 14.33 0.32
CA LEU A 77 13.03 13.49 -0.86
C LEU A 77 13.74 12.15 -0.61
N SER A 78 13.15 11.05 -1.09
CA SER A 78 13.80 9.75 -1.17
C SER A 78 13.42 9.09 -2.49
N LEU A 79 14.43 8.75 -3.28
CA LEU A 79 14.30 8.07 -4.56
C LEU A 79 14.70 6.61 -4.36
N PHE A 80 13.83 5.71 -4.75
CA PHE A 80 14.05 4.28 -4.59
C PHE A 80 13.62 3.50 -5.84
N THR A 81 14.14 2.29 -6.00
CA THR A 81 13.80 1.39 -7.11
C THR A 81 13.35 0.03 -6.58
N PRO A 82 12.54 -0.73 -7.34
CA PRO A 82 12.43 -2.16 -7.12
C PRO A 82 13.74 -2.83 -7.56
N ARG A 83 13.81 -4.16 -7.46
CA ARG A 83 15.03 -4.88 -7.86
C ARG A 83 15.27 -4.83 -9.39
N GLU A 84 16.07 -3.86 -9.84
CA GLU A 84 16.46 -3.71 -11.26
C GLU A 84 17.97 -3.42 -11.46
N SER A 85 18.80 -4.41 -11.78
CA SER A 85 20.27 -4.36 -11.58
C SER A 85 21.05 -3.22 -12.24
N ALA A 86 20.62 -2.71 -13.40
CA ALA A 86 21.35 -1.68 -14.15
C ALA A 86 20.76 -0.27 -13.99
N PHE A 87 19.54 -0.15 -13.49
CA PHE A 87 18.84 1.12 -13.35
C PHE A 87 19.16 1.76 -12.00
N THR A 88 19.83 2.91 -12.01
CA THR A 88 20.22 3.66 -10.80
C THR A 88 19.96 5.16 -11.02
N PRO A 89 18.68 5.60 -10.97
CA PRO A 89 18.32 6.97 -11.28
C PRO A 89 18.84 7.94 -10.21
N GLY A 90 19.09 9.18 -10.64
CA GLY A 90 19.46 10.30 -9.77
C GLY A 90 18.38 11.38 -9.72
N LEU A 91 18.65 12.42 -8.92
CA LEU A 91 17.80 13.60 -8.79
C LEU A 91 18.56 14.86 -9.23
N VAL A 92 17.85 15.78 -9.88
CA VAL A 92 18.24 17.20 -9.92
C VAL A 92 17.17 18.00 -9.21
N VAL A 93 17.56 18.66 -8.11
CA VAL A 93 16.68 19.51 -7.33
C VAL A 93 16.96 20.95 -7.68
N MET A 94 15.93 21.71 -8.05
CA MET A 94 16.04 23.04 -8.60
C MET A 94 15.16 24.00 -7.82
N GLY A 95 15.66 25.19 -7.53
CA GLY A 95 14.91 26.19 -6.79
C GLY A 95 15.79 27.33 -6.31
N SER A 96 15.17 28.47 -6.00
CA SER A 96 15.90 29.60 -5.41
C SER A 96 16.49 29.21 -4.06
N GLY A 97 17.77 29.48 -3.85
CA GLY A 97 18.46 29.14 -2.59
C GLY A 97 18.84 27.67 -2.44
N ILE A 98 18.71 26.84 -3.49
CA ILE A 98 19.42 25.56 -3.57
C ILE A 98 20.90 25.84 -3.81
N GLU A 99 21.78 25.27 -2.98
CA GLU A 99 23.22 25.37 -3.21
C GLU A 99 23.63 24.58 -4.46
N PRO A 100 24.24 25.22 -5.48
CA PRO A 100 24.68 24.52 -6.67
C PRO A 100 25.69 23.44 -6.36
N GLN A 101 25.43 22.21 -6.79
CA GLN A 101 26.33 21.08 -6.58
C GLN A 101 26.18 20.05 -7.72
N GLY A 102 27.32 19.51 -8.17
CA GLY A 102 27.37 18.52 -9.25
C GLY A 102 27.20 19.15 -10.63
N THR A 103 27.20 18.31 -11.67
CA THR A 103 27.03 18.74 -13.07
C THR A 103 25.68 18.27 -13.57
N VAL A 104 24.80 19.21 -13.90
CA VAL A 104 23.46 18.89 -14.44
C VAL A 104 23.63 18.20 -15.81
N PRO A 105 23.01 17.02 -16.03
CA PRO A 105 23.07 16.35 -17.33
C PRO A 105 22.48 17.24 -18.44
N GLU A 106 23.06 17.21 -19.65
CA GLU A 106 22.65 18.09 -20.77
C GLU A 106 21.18 17.93 -21.18
N PHE A 107 20.58 16.75 -20.94
CA PHE A 107 19.19 16.45 -21.24
C PHE A 107 18.22 16.84 -20.12
N VAL A 108 18.70 17.37 -18.99
CA VAL A 108 17.87 17.91 -17.91
C VAL A 108 17.74 19.42 -18.09
N THR A 109 16.51 19.89 -18.20
CA THR A 109 16.19 21.32 -18.32
C THR A 109 16.07 21.94 -16.93
N VAL A 110 16.80 23.03 -16.69
CA VAL A 110 16.68 23.85 -15.47
C VAL A 110 15.97 25.16 -15.82
N PRO A 111 14.87 25.52 -15.15
CA PRO A 111 14.19 26.78 -15.38
C PRO A 111 15.12 27.99 -15.19
N ALA A 112 14.94 29.02 -16.01
CA ALA A 112 15.78 30.21 -15.98
C ALA A 112 15.73 30.90 -14.61
N GLY A 113 16.91 31.23 -14.07
CA GLY A 113 17.04 31.92 -12.78
C GLY A 113 16.97 31.01 -11.55
N LEU A 114 16.87 29.69 -11.73
CA LEU A 114 16.99 28.73 -10.63
C LEU A 114 18.40 28.13 -10.55
N ASP A 115 18.83 27.89 -9.31
CA ASP A 115 20.00 27.07 -9.02
C ASP A 115 19.61 25.58 -8.99
N ALA A 116 20.58 24.70 -9.21
CA ALA A 116 20.35 23.26 -9.28
C ALA A 116 21.41 22.46 -8.53
N ARG A 117 20.95 21.43 -7.82
CA ARG A 117 21.77 20.45 -7.11
C ARG A 117 21.52 19.05 -7.67
N VAL A 118 22.59 18.40 -8.08
CA VAL A 118 22.57 17.01 -8.56
C VAL A 118 22.87 16.07 -7.41
N ILE A 119 22.04 15.04 -7.28
CA ILE A 119 22.20 13.94 -6.35
C ILE A 119 22.29 12.68 -7.21
N GLU A 120 23.51 12.18 -7.38
CA GLU A 120 23.75 10.98 -8.17
C GLU A 120 23.15 9.75 -7.48
N GLY A 121 22.51 8.90 -8.27
CA GLY A 121 21.99 7.63 -7.78
C GLY A 121 23.12 6.69 -7.39
N GLN A 122 23.04 6.11 -6.20
CA GLN A 122 23.96 5.10 -5.70
C GLN A 122 23.18 3.85 -5.30
N ARG A 123 23.44 2.74 -5.97
CA ARG A 123 22.71 1.51 -5.68
C ARG A 123 23.24 0.85 -4.39
N PRO A 124 22.38 0.55 -3.41
CA PRO A 124 22.79 -0.25 -2.26
C PRO A 124 22.90 -1.73 -2.63
N ASP A 125 23.76 -2.46 -1.90
CA ASP A 125 23.97 -3.91 -2.09
C ASP A 125 22.72 -4.74 -1.81
N GLN A 126 21.88 -4.27 -0.87
CA GLN A 126 20.67 -4.95 -0.42
C GLN A 126 19.52 -3.94 -0.31
N GLY A 127 18.28 -4.42 -0.49
CA GLY A 127 17.10 -3.59 -0.28
C GLY A 127 16.82 -3.37 1.21
N SER A 128 16.14 -2.28 1.53
CA SER A 128 15.51 -2.05 2.82
C SER A 128 14.14 -2.75 2.85
N TYR A 129 13.78 -3.28 4.02
CA TYR A 129 12.50 -3.95 4.21
C TYR A 129 11.42 -2.93 4.60
N GLU A 130 10.36 -2.83 3.80
CA GLU A 130 9.21 -1.97 4.07
C GLU A 130 8.06 -2.79 4.69
N PRO A 131 7.67 -2.57 5.97
CA PRO A 131 6.71 -3.43 6.66
C PRO A 131 5.22 -3.23 6.33
N PHE A 132 4.78 -2.02 5.95
CA PHE A 132 3.36 -1.74 5.71
C PHE A 132 2.89 -2.32 4.38
N THR A 133 3.76 -2.23 3.37
CA THR A 133 3.61 -2.90 2.09
C THR A 133 4.83 -3.80 1.90
N PRO A 134 4.79 -5.06 2.37
CA PRO A 134 5.97 -5.94 2.44
C PRO A 134 6.72 -6.03 1.12
N SER A 135 7.80 -5.28 1.04
CA SER A 135 8.59 -5.04 -0.18
C SER A 135 10.06 -4.86 0.17
N ALA A 136 10.93 -5.08 -0.82
CA ALA A 136 12.34 -4.77 -0.73
C ALA A 136 12.64 -3.58 -1.64
N LEU A 137 12.93 -2.43 -1.05
CA LEU A 137 13.16 -1.17 -1.76
C LEU A 137 14.65 -0.83 -1.76
N TYR A 138 15.17 -0.42 -2.90
CA TYR A 138 16.57 0.01 -3.03
C TYR A 138 16.58 1.53 -3.07
N GLU A 139 16.83 2.17 -1.93
CA GLU A 139 16.98 3.62 -1.85
C GLU A 139 18.28 4.03 -2.56
N VAL A 140 18.14 4.79 -3.65
CA VAL A 140 19.26 5.15 -4.54
C VAL A 140 19.72 6.59 -4.36
N ALA A 141 18.85 7.48 -3.88
CA ALA A 141 19.21 8.86 -3.58
C ALA A 141 18.29 9.43 -2.51
N ASP A 142 18.83 10.28 -1.65
CA ASP A 142 18.06 10.98 -0.62
C ASP A 142 18.44 12.46 -0.56
N LEU A 143 17.47 13.28 -0.13
CA LEU A 143 17.71 14.67 0.24
C LEU A 143 16.92 15.01 1.49
N ASP A 144 17.60 15.63 2.45
CA ASP A 144 16.99 16.28 3.59
C ASP A 144 17.64 17.64 3.81
N THR A 145 16.91 18.71 3.49
CA THR A 145 17.41 20.07 3.62
C THR A 145 16.32 21.03 4.07
N THR A 146 16.73 22.17 4.62
CA THR A 146 15.81 23.26 4.97
C THR A 146 15.78 24.27 3.83
N VAL A 147 14.58 24.63 3.40
CA VAL A 147 14.34 25.65 2.38
C VAL A 147 14.73 27.02 2.92
N THR A 148 15.61 27.72 2.21
CA THR A 148 16.13 29.04 2.60
C THR A 148 15.35 30.19 1.98
N THR A 149 14.70 29.95 0.83
CA THR A 149 13.95 30.96 0.06
C THR A 149 12.59 30.37 -0.31
N ALA A 150 11.50 31.09 -0.04
CA ALA A 150 10.18 30.64 -0.48
C ALA A 150 10.05 30.71 -2.01
N GLY A 151 9.35 29.75 -2.62
CA GLY A 151 9.10 29.74 -4.06
C GLY A 151 8.74 28.37 -4.61
N THR A 152 8.73 28.29 -5.94
CA THR A 152 8.53 27.04 -6.68
C THR A 152 9.83 26.27 -6.78
N TYR A 153 9.77 24.99 -6.44
CA TYR A 153 10.86 24.03 -6.55
C TYR A 153 10.50 22.99 -7.60
N TYR A 154 11.53 22.52 -8.31
CA TYR A 154 11.43 21.42 -9.26
C TYR A 154 12.32 20.27 -8.83
N VAL A 155 11.86 19.05 -9.08
CA VAL A 155 12.66 17.83 -8.96
C VAL A 155 12.59 17.09 -10.28
N ALA A 156 13.75 16.81 -10.86
CA ALA A 156 13.89 15.98 -12.04
C ALA A 156 14.46 14.62 -11.62
N VAL A 157 13.76 13.54 -11.96
CA VAL A 157 14.27 12.17 -11.86
C VAL A 157 14.84 11.79 -13.22
N TYR A 158 16.08 11.31 -13.26
CA TYR A 158 16.78 11.02 -14.50
C TYR A 158 17.65 9.77 -14.41
N GLU A 159 17.87 9.11 -15.55
CA GLU A 159 18.89 8.08 -15.70
C GLU A 159 19.46 8.17 -17.15
N PRO A 160 20.79 8.24 -17.36
CA PRO A 160 21.36 8.51 -18.70
C PRO A 160 21.24 7.39 -19.75
N THR A 161 21.22 6.13 -19.35
CA THR A 161 21.46 4.95 -20.21
C THR A 161 20.31 3.93 -20.19
N ASN A 162 19.65 3.72 -19.06
CA ASN A 162 18.68 2.67 -18.82
C ASN A 162 17.31 3.26 -18.46
N GLY A 163 16.27 2.65 -19.02
CA GLY A 163 14.92 2.80 -18.47
C GLY A 163 14.72 1.89 -17.27
N GLY A 164 13.73 2.21 -16.44
CA GLY A 164 13.40 1.45 -15.26
C GLY A 164 12.40 2.13 -14.35
N ARG A 165 11.95 1.37 -13.35
CA ARG A 165 10.90 1.81 -12.44
C ARG A 165 11.48 2.45 -11.20
N TYR A 166 10.90 3.57 -10.79
CA TYR A 166 11.32 4.28 -9.59
C TYR A 166 10.11 4.73 -8.77
N GLY A 167 10.36 4.88 -7.48
CA GLY A 167 9.48 5.55 -6.56
C GLY A 167 10.14 6.81 -6.04
N LEU A 168 9.39 7.91 -5.99
CA LEU A 168 9.82 9.18 -5.42
C LEU A 168 8.94 9.50 -4.21
N ALA A 169 9.49 9.35 -3.01
CA ALA A 169 8.87 9.81 -1.79
C ALA A 169 9.17 11.29 -1.56
N VAL A 170 8.13 12.07 -1.24
CA VAL A 170 8.21 13.51 -0.94
C VAL A 170 7.52 13.78 0.39
N GLY A 171 8.12 14.66 1.20
CA GLY A 171 7.54 15.08 2.46
C GLY A 171 7.80 14.11 3.62
N TYR A 172 7.15 14.38 4.75
CA TYR A 172 7.42 13.70 6.03
C TYR A 172 6.25 13.70 7.02
N ARG A 173 5.16 14.43 6.74
CA ARG A 173 3.95 14.42 7.57
C ARG A 173 3.01 13.31 7.12
N GLU A 174 2.73 12.38 8.01
CA GLU A 174 1.85 11.25 7.75
C GLU A 174 0.39 11.63 8.02
N GLU A 175 -0.29 12.08 6.97
CA GLU A 175 -1.68 12.53 7.04
C GLU A 175 -2.50 11.83 5.95
N PHE A 176 -3.52 11.06 6.37
CA PHE A 176 -4.39 10.31 5.47
C PHE A 176 -5.84 10.78 5.59
N THR A 177 -6.45 11.09 4.46
CA THR A 177 -7.90 11.22 4.36
C THR A 177 -8.56 9.85 4.45
N LEU A 178 -9.86 9.82 4.76
CA LEU A 178 -10.62 8.57 4.80
C LEU A 178 -10.65 7.84 3.44
N VAL A 179 -10.69 8.60 2.34
CA VAL A 179 -10.70 8.02 0.98
C VAL A 179 -9.36 7.39 0.66
N GLU A 180 -8.24 8.07 0.98
CA GLU A 180 -6.89 7.51 0.84
C GLU A 180 -6.76 6.24 1.68
N TRP A 181 -7.20 6.27 2.93
CA TRP A 181 -7.17 5.10 3.82
C TRP A 181 -7.91 3.89 3.25
N ILE A 182 -9.14 4.07 2.75
CA ILE A 182 -9.94 2.94 2.24
C ILE A 182 -9.36 2.35 0.94
N ARG A 183 -8.60 3.14 0.17
CA ARG A 183 -8.02 2.71 -1.12
C ARG A 183 -6.70 1.94 -0.98
N VAL A 184 -5.98 2.10 0.14
CA VAL A 184 -4.71 1.40 0.42
C VAL A 184 -4.64 -0.05 -0.09
N PRO A 185 -5.57 -0.98 0.23
CA PRO A 185 -5.48 -2.36 -0.23
C PRO A 185 -5.50 -2.53 -1.76
N LEU A 186 -6.15 -1.61 -2.49
CA LEU A 186 -6.16 -1.59 -3.95
C LEU A 186 -4.86 -0.99 -4.48
N ASP A 187 -4.39 0.09 -3.85
CA ASP A 187 -3.16 0.76 -4.29
C ASP A 187 -1.93 -0.14 -4.08
N VAL A 188 -1.89 -0.92 -3.00
CA VAL A 188 -0.84 -1.94 -2.73
C VAL A 188 -0.75 -2.97 -3.85
N ILE A 189 -1.86 -3.35 -4.47
CA ILE A 189 -1.84 -4.24 -5.64
C ILE A 189 -1.17 -3.53 -6.83
N GLY A 190 -1.46 -2.25 -7.03
CA GLY A 190 -0.80 -1.40 -8.01
C GLY A 190 0.70 -1.32 -7.80
N VAL A 191 1.14 -1.09 -6.55
CA VAL A 191 2.56 -1.06 -6.17
C VAL A 191 3.25 -2.38 -6.53
N ARG A 192 2.64 -3.54 -6.25
CA ARG A 192 3.25 -4.83 -6.61
C ARG A 192 3.33 -5.06 -8.12
N ARG A 193 2.38 -4.54 -8.88
CA ARG A 193 2.44 -4.55 -10.34
C ARG A 193 3.57 -3.65 -10.83
N TRP A 194 3.75 -2.50 -10.21
CA TRP A 194 4.89 -1.61 -10.41
C TRP A 194 6.22 -2.27 -9.98
N GLU A 195 6.25 -3.15 -8.98
CA GLU A 195 7.46 -3.96 -8.68
C GLU A 195 7.74 -5.07 -9.71
N GLY A 196 6.86 -5.26 -10.69
CA GLY A 196 7.01 -6.26 -11.75
C GLY A 196 6.35 -7.61 -11.45
N GLN A 197 5.61 -7.73 -10.34
CA GLN A 197 4.96 -8.99 -9.99
C GLN A 197 3.78 -9.30 -10.92
N ALA A 198 3.64 -10.57 -11.32
CA ALA A 198 2.49 -11.04 -12.07
C ALA A 198 1.22 -11.07 -11.21
N TRP A 199 0.05 -10.83 -11.81
CA TRP A 199 -1.25 -10.96 -11.14
C TRP A 199 -1.44 -12.31 -10.45
N THR A 200 -0.92 -13.37 -11.07
CA THR A 200 -0.98 -14.73 -10.52
C THR A 200 -0.18 -14.85 -9.22
N VAL A 201 1.00 -14.24 -9.12
CA VAL A 201 1.80 -14.25 -7.89
C VAL A 201 1.11 -13.46 -6.79
N ILE A 202 0.57 -12.28 -7.13
CA ILE A 202 -0.11 -11.40 -6.17
C ILE A 202 -1.36 -12.07 -5.59
N LEU A 203 -2.19 -12.70 -6.43
CA LEU A 203 -3.51 -13.21 -6.05
C LEU A 203 -3.54 -14.72 -5.76
N ALA A 204 -2.49 -15.48 -6.06
CA ALA A 204 -2.43 -16.92 -5.79
C ALA A 204 -2.76 -17.27 -4.33
N PRO A 205 -2.25 -16.57 -3.29
CA PRO A 205 -2.59 -16.90 -1.91
C PRO A 205 -4.08 -16.74 -1.60
N LEU A 206 -4.74 -15.74 -2.20
CA LEU A 206 -6.18 -15.54 -2.06
C LEU A 206 -6.96 -16.70 -2.68
N PHE A 207 -6.63 -17.08 -3.91
CA PHE A 207 -7.28 -18.21 -4.59
C PHE A 207 -7.02 -19.55 -3.91
N ALA A 208 -5.81 -19.74 -3.36
CA ALA A 208 -5.44 -20.92 -2.58
C ALA A 208 -6.25 -21.08 -1.28
N ILE A 209 -6.88 -20.00 -0.78
CA ILE A 209 -7.82 -20.06 0.35
C ILE A 209 -9.26 -20.19 -0.14
N VAL A 210 -9.67 -19.36 -1.09
CA VAL A 210 -11.08 -19.29 -1.54
C VAL A 210 -11.51 -20.59 -2.22
N ILE A 211 -10.71 -21.13 -3.15
CA ILE A 211 -11.10 -22.31 -3.95
C ILE A 211 -11.20 -23.56 -3.07
N PRO A 212 -10.18 -23.95 -2.27
CA PRO A 212 -10.30 -25.12 -1.40
C PRO A 212 -11.33 -24.91 -0.29
N GLY A 213 -11.47 -23.68 0.23
CA GLY A 213 -12.50 -23.34 1.22
C GLY A 213 -13.90 -23.67 0.72
N PHE A 214 -14.24 -23.26 -0.50
CA PHE A 214 -15.54 -23.60 -1.09
C PHE A 214 -15.65 -25.07 -1.49
N ALA A 215 -14.61 -25.68 -2.06
CA ALA A 215 -14.61 -27.11 -2.39
C ALA A 215 -14.93 -27.97 -1.16
N LEU A 216 -14.39 -27.61 0.01
CA LEU A 216 -14.70 -28.29 1.28
C LEU A 216 -16.16 -28.09 1.71
N LEU A 217 -16.73 -26.88 1.56
CA LEU A 217 -18.13 -26.62 1.90
C LEU A 217 -19.10 -27.40 1.00
N PHE A 218 -18.79 -27.48 -0.31
CA PHE A 218 -19.55 -28.31 -1.25
C PHE A 218 -19.42 -29.80 -0.94
N TRP A 219 -18.21 -30.29 -0.64
CA TRP A 219 -18.00 -31.70 -0.29
C TRP A 219 -18.74 -32.10 0.99
N GLN A 220 -18.81 -31.21 1.98
CA GLN A 220 -19.59 -31.43 3.20
C GLN A 220 -21.11 -31.43 2.97
N ARG A 221 -21.60 -31.18 1.74
CA ARG A 221 -23.01 -31.12 1.37
C ARG A 221 -23.83 -30.21 2.30
N ARG A 222 -23.25 -29.08 2.70
CA ARG A 222 -23.91 -28.11 3.57
C ARG A 222 -25.05 -27.42 2.81
N THR A 223 -26.26 -27.48 3.37
CA THR A 223 -27.40 -26.69 2.88
C THR A 223 -27.24 -25.24 3.34
N MET A 224 -26.72 -24.37 2.48
CA MET A 224 -26.43 -22.97 2.81
C MET A 224 -27.37 -22.01 2.10
N ARG A 225 -27.83 -20.99 2.83
CA ARG A 225 -28.62 -19.88 2.28
C ARG A 225 -27.71 -18.86 1.62
N THR A 226 -28.28 -17.94 0.83
CA THR A 226 -27.50 -16.91 0.10
C THR A 226 -26.57 -16.11 1.02
N HIS A 227 -27.04 -15.71 2.21
CA HIS A 227 -26.22 -14.95 3.16
C HIS A 227 -25.08 -15.78 3.75
N ASP A 228 -25.25 -17.09 3.92
CA ASP A 228 -24.17 -17.98 4.39
C ASP A 228 -23.02 -18.01 3.37
N TRP A 229 -23.36 -18.11 2.08
CA TRP A 229 -22.37 -18.07 1.00
C TRP A 229 -21.59 -16.75 0.96
N LEU A 230 -22.28 -15.62 1.11
CA LEU A 230 -21.64 -14.30 1.14
C LEU A 230 -20.75 -14.13 2.39
N GLY A 231 -21.19 -14.62 3.55
CA GLY A 231 -20.41 -14.59 4.78
C GLY A 231 -19.16 -15.46 4.70
N CYS A 232 -19.27 -16.65 4.11
CA CYS A 232 -18.13 -17.52 3.82
C CYS A 232 -17.17 -16.89 2.81
N LEU A 233 -17.68 -16.29 1.72
CA LEU A 233 -16.84 -15.58 0.75
C LEU A 233 -16.07 -14.44 1.42
N ALA A 234 -16.75 -13.59 2.19
CA ALA A 234 -16.12 -12.50 2.95
C ALA A 234 -15.01 -13.02 3.86
N ALA A 235 -15.27 -14.10 4.61
CA ALA A 235 -14.30 -14.70 5.49
C ALA A 235 -13.07 -15.28 4.76
N PHE A 236 -13.28 -15.96 3.63
CA PHE A 236 -12.17 -16.47 2.82
C PHE A 236 -11.36 -15.35 2.19
N LEU A 237 -11.99 -14.24 1.78
CA LEU A 237 -11.27 -13.06 1.30
C LEU A 237 -10.40 -12.44 2.41
N TYR A 238 -10.89 -12.38 3.66
CA TYR A 238 -10.10 -11.87 4.80
C TYR A 238 -8.88 -12.74 5.09
N ILE A 239 -9.08 -14.06 5.15
CA ILE A 239 -7.98 -15.01 5.38
C ILE A 239 -7.00 -14.96 4.22
N GLY A 240 -7.51 -14.93 2.99
CA GLY A 240 -6.69 -14.85 1.79
C GLY A 240 -5.90 -13.55 1.67
N SER A 241 -6.45 -12.40 2.08
CA SER A 241 -5.68 -11.14 2.11
C SER A 241 -4.53 -11.18 3.12
N GLY A 242 -4.72 -11.81 4.28
CA GLY A 242 -3.60 -12.06 5.20
C GLY A 242 -2.57 -13.05 4.62
N GLY A 243 -3.02 -14.07 3.91
CA GLY A 243 -2.16 -14.98 3.15
C GLY A 243 -1.33 -14.26 2.08
N ILE A 244 -1.94 -13.32 1.35
CA ILE A 244 -1.26 -12.43 0.42
C ILE A 244 -0.13 -11.67 1.13
N THR A 245 -0.40 -11.04 2.28
CA THR A 245 0.60 -10.30 3.04
C THR A 245 1.76 -11.18 3.50
N LEU A 246 1.48 -12.41 3.98
CA LEU A 246 2.52 -13.36 4.38
C LEU A 246 3.40 -13.82 3.21
N THR A 247 2.80 -14.06 2.03
CA THR A 247 3.56 -14.41 0.83
C THR A 247 4.49 -13.27 0.42
N GLN A 248 4.01 -12.03 0.41
CA GLN A 248 4.85 -10.88 0.08
C GLN A 248 5.95 -10.63 1.09
N MET A 249 5.66 -10.80 2.38
CA MET A 249 6.68 -10.79 3.43
C MET A 249 7.78 -11.79 3.11
N GLY A 250 7.42 -13.03 2.72
CA GLY A 250 8.39 -14.05 2.30
C GLY A 250 9.25 -13.64 1.11
N ILE A 251 8.66 -12.97 0.11
CA ILE A 251 9.39 -12.43 -1.04
C ILE A 251 10.35 -11.31 -0.59
N ALA A 252 9.86 -10.34 0.17
CA ALA A 252 10.63 -9.18 0.61
C ALA A 252 11.82 -9.58 1.50
N VAL A 253 11.64 -10.49 2.47
CA VAL A 253 12.76 -10.95 3.33
C VAL A 253 13.77 -11.83 2.58
N SER A 254 13.45 -12.32 1.38
CA SER A 254 14.43 -13.00 0.52
C SER A 254 15.36 -12.02 -0.20
N LEU A 255 15.02 -10.73 -0.19
CA LEU A 255 15.71 -9.65 -0.91
C LEU A 255 16.27 -8.55 0.01
N ALA A 256 15.81 -8.51 1.27
CA ALA A 256 16.18 -7.51 2.27
C ALA A 256 16.50 -8.17 3.62
N PRO A 257 17.35 -7.55 4.46
CA PRO A 257 17.63 -8.03 5.81
C PRO A 257 16.36 -8.18 6.67
N VAL A 258 16.31 -9.24 7.46
CA VAL A 258 15.25 -9.43 8.45
C VAL A 258 15.50 -8.50 9.64
N THR A 259 14.63 -7.52 9.82
CA THR A 259 14.66 -6.57 10.95
C THR A 259 13.43 -6.73 11.85
N GLY A 260 13.38 -5.98 12.96
CA GLY A 260 12.20 -5.94 13.83
C GLY A 260 10.91 -5.48 13.12
N ALA A 261 11.03 -4.78 11.98
CA ALA A 261 9.91 -4.32 11.17
C ALA A 261 9.04 -5.49 10.66
N VAL A 262 9.61 -6.70 10.49
CA VAL A 262 8.85 -7.91 10.10
C VAL A 262 7.71 -8.22 11.08
N ILE A 263 7.84 -7.84 12.37
CA ILE A 263 6.79 -8.03 13.38
C ILE A 263 5.54 -7.22 13.02
N ILE A 264 5.71 -6.01 12.48
CA ILE A 264 4.60 -5.15 12.06
C ILE A 264 3.82 -5.88 10.96
N THR A 265 4.51 -6.38 9.94
CA THR A 265 3.91 -7.16 8.85
C THR A 265 3.17 -8.40 9.33
N LEU A 266 3.75 -9.14 10.29
CA LEU A 266 3.10 -10.30 10.88
C LEU A 266 1.78 -9.92 11.57
N ILE A 267 1.75 -8.80 12.31
CA ILE A 267 0.53 -8.29 12.93
C ILE A 267 -0.50 -7.93 11.86
N LEU A 268 -0.10 -7.18 10.84
CA LEU A 268 -0.96 -6.77 9.73
C LEU A 268 -1.52 -7.97 8.95
N ALA A 269 -0.77 -9.07 8.84
CA ALA A 269 -1.24 -10.29 8.19
C ALA A 269 -2.17 -11.13 9.09
N LEU A 270 -1.87 -11.25 10.39
CA LEU A 270 -2.63 -12.07 11.32
C LEU A 270 -3.98 -11.46 11.69
N LEU A 271 -4.11 -10.12 11.65
CA LEU A 271 -5.39 -9.45 11.94
C LEU A 271 -6.51 -9.86 10.97
N PRO A 272 -6.36 -9.70 9.64
CA PRO A 272 -7.35 -10.18 8.68
C PRO A 272 -7.63 -11.68 8.83
N ILE A 273 -6.62 -12.52 9.09
CA ILE A 273 -6.79 -13.96 9.28
C ILE A 273 -7.67 -14.25 10.51
N THR A 274 -7.38 -13.61 11.64
CA THR A 274 -8.13 -13.83 12.88
C THR A 274 -9.57 -13.34 12.77
N VAL A 275 -9.78 -12.14 12.21
CA VAL A 275 -11.12 -11.59 11.96
C VAL A 275 -11.89 -12.46 10.95
N GLY A 276 -11.22 -12.92 9.89
CA GLY A 276 -11.78 -13.82 8.89
C GLY A 276 -12.21 -15.17 9.48
N MET A 277 -11.40 -15.77 10.37
CA MET A 277 -11.78 -16.99 11.08
C MET A 277 -13.00 -16.80 11.99
N LEU A 278 -13.11 -15.65 12.68
CA LEU A 278 -14.29 -15.32 13.49
C LEU A 278 -15.53 -15.15 12.61
N LEU A 279 -15.39 -14.46 11.48
CA LEU A 279 -16.46 -14.27 10.51
C LEU A 279 -16.93 -15.60 9.93
N LEU A 280 -15.99 -16.50 9.55
CA LEU A 280 -16.32 -17.83 9.05
C LEU A 280 -17.11 -18.65 10.08
N ARG A 281 -16.69 -18.60 11.35
CA ARG A 281 -17.38 -19.29 12.44
C ARG A 281 -18.80 -18.76 12.65
N LEU A 282 -19.02 -17.45 12.50
CA LEU A 282 -20.36 -16.87 12.59
C LEU A 282 -21.19 -17.27 11.38
N ALA A 283 -20.66 -17.13 10.15
CA ALA A 283 -21.36 -17.50 8.92
C ALA A 283 -21.80 -18.98 8.92
N LEU A 284 -20.94 -19.89 9.39
CA LEU A 284 -21.26 -21.33 9.44
C LEU A 284 -22.19 -21.74 10.59
N ARG A 285 -22.43 -20.86 11.58
CA ARG A 285 -23.37 -21.10 12.69
C ARG A 285 -24.80 -20.71 12.36
N VAL A 286 -25.02 -20.03 11.24
CA VAL A 286 -26.32 -19.54 10.81
C VAL A 286 -27.19 -20.71 10.34
N HIS A 287 -27.70 -21.54 11.25
CA HIS A 287 -28.78 -22.48 11.00
C HIS A 287 -29.85 -22.31 12.08
N ALA A 288 -31.07 -22.02 11.63
CA ALA A 288 -32.32 -21.77 12.37
C ALA A 288 -32.42 -20.41 13.08
N SER A 289 -33.25 -19.52 12.54
CA SER A 289 -33.62 -18.18 13.05
C SER A 289 -32.44 -17.35 13.53
N VAL A 290 -31.88 -16.51 12.66
CA VAL A 290 -30.70 -15.72 13.01
C VAL A 290 -31.02 -14.85 14.21
N ALA A 291 -30.36 -15.12 15.34
CA ALA A 291 -30.48 -14.24 16.49
C ALA A 291 -29.90 -12.88 16.07
N ALA A 292 -30.63 -11.79 16.30
CA ALA A 292 -30.19 -10.42 15.95
C ALA A 292 -28.73 -10.13 16.39
N LYS A 293 -28.28 -10.78 17.46
CA LYS A 293 -26.90 -10.74 17.98
C LYS A 293 -25.84 -11.21 16.98
N GLU A 294 -26.11 -12.22 16.16
CA GLU A 294 -25.15 -12.74 15.18
C GLU A 294 -25.02 -11.81 13.98
N ARG A 295 -26.14 -11.21 13.53
CA ARG A 295 -26.13 -10.16 12.49
C ARG A 295 -25.34 -8.94 12.93
N VAL A 296 -25.56 -8.49 14.17
CA VAL A 296 -24.78 -7.40 14.77
C VAL A 296 -23.29 -7.76 14.83
N GLY A 297 -22.96 -9.00 15.21
CA GLY A 297 -21.58 -9.49 15.20
C GLY A 297 -20.93 -9.43 13.81
N ILE A 298 -21.63 -9.91 12.77
CA ILE A 298 -21.17 -9.87 11.39
C ILE A 298 -21.00 -8.42 10.90
N ALA A 299 -21.95 -7.53 11.23
CA ALA A 299 -21.85 -6.11 10.88
C ALA A 299 -20.61 -5.44 11.52
N ILE A 300 -20.35 -5.72 12.80
CA ILE A 300 -19.15 -5.24 13.50
C ILE A 300 -17.87 -5.75 12.84
N LEU A 301 -17.81 -7.05 12.48
CA LEU A 301 -16.63 -7.60 11.78
C LEU A 301 -16.48 -7.06 10.35
N GLY A 302 -17.58 -6.67 9.70
CA GLY A 302 -17.56 -5.94 8.44
C GLY A 302 -16.90 -4.57 8.60
N ILE A 303 -17.34 -3.78 9.59
CA ILE A 303 -16.75 -2.46 9.89
C ILE A 303 -15.27 -2.60 10.26
N ILE A 304 -14.94 -3.50 11.19
CA ILE A 304 -13.54 -3.76 11.58
C ILE A 304 -12.71 -4.13 10.35
N GLY A 305 -13.22 -5.04 9.52
CA GLY A 305 -12.54 -5.48 8.31
C GLY A 305 -12.23 -4.36 7.32
N LEU A 306 -13.11 -3.36 7.21
CA LEU A 306 -12.86 -2.18 6.37
C LEU A 306 -11.64 -1.38 6.87
N PHE A 307 -11.54 -1.17 8.19
CA PHE A 307 -10.44 -0.40 8.78
C PHE A 307 -9.10 -1.14 8.78
N ILE A 308 -9.10 -2.48 8.82
CA ILE A 308 -7.89 -3.31 8.73
C ILE A 308 -7.59 -3.81 7.31
N TRP A 309 -8.29 -3.27 6.30
CA TRP A 309 -8.12 -3.61 4.88
C TRP A 309 -8.28 -5.11 4.54
N ALA A 310 -9.03 -5.85 5.37
CA ALA A 310 -9.24 -7.27 5.14
C ALA A 310 -10.06 -7.49 3.86
N GLY A 311 -9.70 -8.49 3.06
CA GLY A 311 -10.47 -8.89 1.87
C GLY A 311 -10.60 -7.83 0.77
N LEU A 312 -9.63 -6.92 0.63
CA LEU A 312 -9.54 -5.93 -0.46
C LEU A 312 -10.79 -5.05 -0.61
N VAL A 313 -11.36 -4.58 0.51
CA VAL A 313 -12.63 -3.78 0.58
C VAL A 313 -13.89 -4.56 0.19
N ILE A 314 -13.78 -5.50 -0.76
CA ILE A 314 -14.88 -6.38 -1.19
C ILE A 314 -15.37 -7.26 -0.03
N GLY A 315 -14.45 -7.87 0.73
CA GLY A 315 -14.81 -8.69 1.88
C GLY A 315 -15.70 -7.95 2.90
N PRO A 316 -15.31 -6.75 3.38
CA PRO A 316 -16.10 -5.94 4.31
C PRO A 316 -17.49 -5.62 3.79
N ILE A 317 -17.61 -5.27 2.50
CA ILE A 317 -18.91 -5.04 1.85
C ILE A 317 -19.76 -6.31 1.89
N LEU A 318 -19.19 -7.46 1.54
CA LEU A 318 -19.90 -8.74 1.59
C LEU A 318 -20.31 -9.14 3.02
N ALA A 319 -19.48 -8.86 4.02
CA ALA A 319 -19.83 -9.06 5.42
C ALA A 319 -21.01 -8.19 5.85
N LEU A 320 -21.00 -6.89 5.49
CA LEU A 320 -22.12 -5.98 5.77
C LEU A 320 -23.40 -6.43 5.07
N LEU A 321 -23.35 -6.81 3.80
CA LEU A 321 -24.49 -7.36 3.06
C LEU A 321 -25.04 -8.63 3.73
N THR A 322 -24.16 -9.52 4.18
CA THR A 322 -24.53 -10.72 4.93
C THR A 322 -25.32 -10.39 6.19
N SER A 323 -24.97 -9.31 6.89
CA SER A 323 -25.66 -8.90 8.12
C SER A 323 -27.10 -8.41 7.87
N ILE A 324 -27.37 -7.84 6.69
CA ILE A 324 -28.65 -7.18 6.36
C ILE A 324 -29.60 -8.12 5.61
N LEU A 325 -29.09 -9.06 4.80
CA LEU A 325 -29.92 -9.86 3.90
C LEU A 325 -30.98 -10.72 4.63
N PRO A 326 -32.24 -10.71 4.16
CA PRO A 326 -33.32 -11.47 4.78
C PRO A 326 -33.14 -12.97 4.58
N GLU A 327 -33.72 -13.76 5.48
CA GLU A 327 -33.54 -15.21 5.53
C GLU A 327 -34.11 -16.00 4.33
N ARG A 328 -34.89 -15.37 3.45
CA ARG A 328 -35.78 -16.06 2.49
C ARG A 328 -35.31 -16.09 1.03
N SER A 329 -34.06 -15.76 0.70
CA SER A 329 -33.53 -16.02 -0.65
C SER A 329 -32.79 -17.36 -0.69
N THR A 330 -33.48 -18.43 -1.08
CA THR A 330 -32.85 -19.70 -1.46
C THR A 330 -32.42 -19.63 -2.92
N VAL A 331 -31.12 -19.77 -3.19
CA VAL A 331 -30.63 -20.13 -4.52
C VAL A 331 -30.68 -21.66 -4.57
N ASN A 332 -31.57 -22.21 -5.39
CA ASN A 332 -31.49 -23.62 -5.75
C ASN A 332 -30.39 -23.75 -6.80
N LEU A 333 -29.25 -24.33 -6.42
CA LEU A 333 -28.23 -24.84 -7.35
C LEU A 333 -28.52 -26.32 -7.60
#